data_AF-A0A3B0XVK9-F1
#
_entry.id   AF-A0A3B0XVK9-F1
#
_cell.length_a   1.000
_cell.length_b   1.000
_cell.length_c   1.000
_cell.angle_alpha   90.00
_cell.angle_beta   90.00
_cell.angle_gamma   90.00
#
_symmetry.space_group_name_H-M   'P 1'
#
loop_
_entity.id
_entity.type
_entity.pdbx_description
1 polymer ?
#
loop_
_entity_poly.entity_id
_entity_poly.type
_entity_poly.pdbx_seq_one_letter_code
_entity_poly.pdbx_strand_id
1 'polypeptide(L)'
;MAIEIRLTDQHLPVSPAFIDFLYQFLIKKTRKNHWHNQQSEALRNESEAVFKNAVAHVEEVSKNPVAQQTINRGYDLTLSIMFGALERLESMQSSKKFILVVGCPRSGGSYLTKHLFMSINKDIEMTPGVIAHDGFPDPVPFSIQKSNNAHTTLTRHMGEYIAMAELFFSQDTPRNGFTIIPKKSTKSAYYGAFFNDVLGKNAEIILTIRHPVASCISTLEKSGGPTKDNKFKVRSNIESWIDRDIKFLSGDQDNEKQDYFDCYLKYWENYHYSIVTSGLLANKNVQMVPFLSDHLYNMAAGFYERFSDSEQTGSRQTAIDDFITDKKQPLQSDWVSKGNEAVARVASMWKSFGHEFPVEGVLENY
;
A
#
# COMPACT_ATOMS: atom_id res chain seq x y z
N MET A 1 27.81 23.15 -24.39
CA MET A 1 27.38 21.99 -25.21
C MET A 1 25.99 21.62 -24.74
N ALA A 2 24.97 21.67 -25.61
CA ALA A 2 23.60 21.28 -25.27
C ALA A 2 23.38 19.86 -25.80
N ILE A 3 23.05 18.92 -24.91
CA ILE A 3 22.64 17.56 -25.27
C ILE A 3 21.13 17.50 -25.07
N GLU A 4 20.40 17.11 -26.11
CA GLU A 4 18.94 16.94 -26.07
C GLU A 4 18.59 15.45 -26.06
N ILE A 5 17.80 15.03 -25.08
CA ILE A 5 17.24 13.67 -24.98
C ILE A 5 15.73 13.79 -25.08
N ARG A 6 15.13 13.15 -26.10
CA ARG A 6 13.67 13.09 -26.28
C ARG A 6 13.15 11.73 -25.85
N LEU A 7 12.22 11.73 -24.91
CA LEU A 7 11.46 10.55 -24.52
C LEU A 7 10.05 10.64 -25.11
N THR A 8 9.53 9.49 -25.55
CA THR A 8 8.18 9.35 -26.07
C THR A 8 7.42 8.33 -25.21
N ASP A 9 6.12 8.19 -25.46
CA ASP A 9 5.28 7.13 -24.90
C ASP A 9 5.76 5.71 -25.22
N GLN A 10 6.62 5.52 -26.22
CA GLN A 10 7.30 4.24 -26.47
C GLN A 10 8.38 3.93 -25.41
N HIS A 11 8.97 4.97 -24.82
CA HIS A 11 10.05 4.86 -23.83
C HIS A 11 9.51 4.93 -22.39
N LEU A 12 8.50 5.76 -22.17
CA LEU A 12 7.77 5.91 -20.90
C LEU A 12 6.27 5.88 -21.21
N PRO A 13 5.66 4.71 -21.48
CA PRO A 13 4.23 4.63 -21.76
C PRO A 13 3.41 5.10 -20.55
N VAL A 14 2.14 5.45 -20.74
CA VAL A 14 1.21 5.64 -19.62
C VAL A 14 0.89 4.27 -19.02
N SER A 15 0.80 4.15 -17.68
CA SER A 15 0.47 2.86 -17.08
C SER A 15 -0.98 2.42 -17.39
N PRO A 16 -1.21 1.11 -17.60
CA PRO A 16 -2.56 0.58 -17.80
C PRO A 16 -3.54 0.94 -16.67
N ALA A 17 -3.07 0.95 -15.42
CA ALA A 17 -3.88 1.30 -14.26
C ALA A 17 -4.35 2.76 -14.30
N PHE A 18 -3.50 3.67 -14.80
CA PHE A 18 -3.86 5.08 -14.94
C PHE A 18 -4.87 5.29 -16.08
N ILE A 19 -4.70 4.63 -17.23
CA ILE A 19 -5.68 4.68 -18.33
C ILE A 19 -7.04 4.14 -17.88
N ASP A 20 -7.08 2.97 -17.23
CA ASP A 20 -8.33 2.39 -16.73
C ASP A 20 -9.00 3.33 -15.70
N PHE A 21 -8.22 3.95 -14.81
CA PHE A 21 -8.73 4.97 -13.88
C PHE A 21 -9.43 6.11 -14.61
N LEU A 22 -8.74 6.76 -15.55
CA LEU A 22 -9.27 7.90 -16.29
C LEU A 22 -10.54 7.54 -17.06
N TYR A 23 -10.54 6.39 -17.74
CA TYR A 23 -11.71 5.90 -18.46
C TYR A 23 -12.91 5.76 -17.53
N GLN A 24 -12.75 5.03 -16.43
CA GLN A 24 -13.89 4.71 -15.58
C GLN A 24 -14.35 5.91 -14.73
N PHE A 25 -13.41 6.78 -14.31
CA PHE A 25 -13.72 7.96 -13.49
C PHE A 25 -14.34 9.09 -14.32
N LEU A 26 -13.78 9.39 -15.50
CA LEU A 26 -14.22 10.54 -16.31
C LEU A 26 -15.28 10.18 -17.35
N ILE A 27 -15.16 9.02 -17.99
CA ILE A 27 -15.99 8.65 -19.14
C ILE A 27 -17.17 7.80 -18.69
N LYS A 28 -16.90 6.66 -18.05
CA LYS A 28 -17.96 5.73 -17.64
C LYS A 28 -18.72 6.19 -16.39
N LYS A 29 -18.11 7.04 -15.56
CA LYS A 29 -18.65 7.57 -14.30
C LYS A 29 -19.28 6.51 -13.37
N THR A 30 -18.82 5.27 -13.47
CA THR A 30 -19.37 4.14 -12.72
C THR A 30 -18.24 3.23 -12.26
N ARG A 31 -18.19 2.93 -10.96
CA ARG A 31 -17.46 1.79 -10.42
C ARG A 31 -18.12 1.33 -9.14
N LYS A 32 -18.50 0.04 -9.08
CA LYS A 32 -18.63 -0.66 -7.80
C LYS A 32 -17.31 -1.39 -7.58
N ASN A 33 -16.54 -0.98 -6.58
CA ASN A 33 -15.45 -1.76 -6.04
C ASN A 33 -15.97 -2.50 -4.83
N HIS A 34 -15.75 -3.81 -4.75
CA HIS A 34 -16.17 -4.59 -3.61
C HIS A 34 -15.17 -4.40 -2.48
N TRP A 35 -15.49 -3.52 -1.54
CA TRP A 35 -14.78 -3.47 -0.27
C TRP A 35 -15.36 -4.52 0.64
N HIS A 36 -14.62 -5.62 0.74
CA HIS A 36 -15.00 -6.71 1.60
C HIS A 36 -14.84 -6.31 3.08
N ASN A 37 -15.78 -6.73 3.92
CA ASN A 37 -15.52 -6.75 5.37
C ASN A 37 -14.35 -7.71 5.68
N GLN A 38 -13.73 -7.57 6.85
CA GLN A 38 -12.53 -8.32 7.25
C GLN A 38 -12.62 -9.83 6.94
N GLN A 39 -13.81 -10.42 7.07
CA GLN A 39 -14.06 -11.84 6.89
C GLN A 39 -14.32 -12.26 5.43
N SER A 40 -14.83 -11.39 4.56
CA SER A 40 -15.18 -11.72 3.16
C SER A 40 -14.08 -11.42 2.13
N GLU A 41 -12.96 -10.82 2.55
CA GLU A 41 -11.86 -10.45 1.64
C GLU A 41 -11.28 -11.69 0.94
N ALA A 42 -11.15 -11.64 -0.39
CA ALA A 42 -10.51 -12.68 -1.21
C ALA A 42 -9.26 -12.12 -1.91
N LEU A 43 -8.22 -12.95 -2.08
CA LEU A 43 -7.01 -12.55 -2.81
C LEU A 43 -7.25 -12.71 -4.32
N ARG A 44 -7.04 -11.65 -5.11
CA ARG A 44 -7.32 -11.63 -6.56
C ARG A 44 -6.07 -11.33 -7.37
N ASN A 45 -5.94 -11.95 -8.54
CA ASN A 45 -4.94 -11.58 -9.56
C ASN A 45 -5.61 -10.64 -10.60
N GLU A 46 -5.72 -9.35 -10.30
CA GLU A 46 -6.46 -8.39 -11.15
C GLU A 46 -5.65 -7.81 -12.33
N SER A 47 -4.36 -8.17 -12.47
CA SER A 47 -3.44 -7.53 -13.42
C SER A 47 -3.80 -7.73 -14.89
N GLU A 48 -4.30 -8.90 -15.28
CA GLU A 48 -4.59 -9.23 -16.68
C GLU A 48 -5.84 -8.50 -17.21
N ALA A 49 -6.87 -8.36 -16.37
CA ALA A 49 -8.09 -7.64 -16.72
C ALA A 49 -7.85 -6.13 -16.88
N VAL A 50 -7.05 -5.54 -15.98
CA VAL A 50 -6.67 -4.12 -16.06
C VAL A 50 -5.92 -3.82 -17.35
N PHE A 51 -4.99 -4.71 -17.74
CA PHE A 51 -4.24 -4.53 -18.99
C PHE A 51 -5.15 -4.59 -20.23
N LYS A 52 -6.03 -5.60 -20.31
CA LYS A 52 -6.98 -5.74 -21.43
C LYS A 52 -7.92 -4.53 -21.53
N ASN A 53 -8.45 -4.07 -20.40
CA ASN A 53 -9.34 -2.90 -20.36
C ASN A 53 -8.59 -1.63 -20.79
N ALA A 54 -7.36 -1.43 -20.32
CA ALA A 54 -6.58 -0.24 -20.67
C ALA A 54 -6.38 -0.13 -22.18
N VAL A 55 -5.95 -1.21 -22.85
CA VAL A 55 -5.74 -1.27 -24.31
C VAL A 55 -7.04 -0.94 -25.06
N ALA A 56 -8.17 -1.46 -24.60
CA ALA A 56 -9.47 -1.24 -25.24
C ALA A 56 -9.94 0.23 -25.17
N HIS A 57 -9.51 1.00 -24.17
CA HIS A 57 -10.03 2.33 -23.89
C HIS A 57 -9.04 3.49 -24.13
N VAL A 58 -7.80 3.20 -24.56
CA VAL A 58 -6.78 4.24 -24.81
C VAL A 58 -7.30 5.34 -25.73
N GLU A 59 -7.97 4.99 -26.82
CA GLU A 59 -8.48 5.97 -27.78
C GLU A 59 -9.53 6.91 -27.17
N GLU A 60 -10.43 6.39 -26.35
CA GLU A 60 -11.49 7.17 -25.71
C GLU A 60 -10.90 8.13 -24.67
N VAL A 61 -9.97 7.63 -23.84
CA VAL A 61 -9.22 8.46 -22.89
C VAL A 61 -8.45 9.55 -23.63
N SER A 62 -7.80 9.20 -24.75
CA SER A 62 -7.01 10.13 -25.55
C SER A 62 -7.86 11.22 -26.22
N LYS A 63 -9.18 11.05 -26.37
CA LYS A 63 -10.08 12.07 -26.93
C LYS A 63 -10.67 12.99 -25.85
N ASN A 64 -10.55 12.65 -24.57
CA ASN A 64 -11.10 13.44 -23.47
C ASN A 64 -10.09 14.53 -23.00
N PRO A 65 -10.44 15.84 -23.08
CA PRO A 65 -9.50 16.91 -22.73
C PRO A 65 -9.02 16.89 -21.27
N VAL A 66 -9.90 16.53 -20.33
CA VAL A 66 -9.54 16.44 -18.91
C VAL A 66 -8.59 15.27 -18.68
N ALA A 67 -8.83 14.14 -19.36
CA ALA A 67 -7.93 13.00 -19.29
C ALA A 67 -6.54 13.33 -19.88
N GLN A 68 -6.47 14.00 -21.03
CA GLN A 68 -5.21 14.48 -21.61
C GLN A 68 -4.44 15.41 -20.65
N GLN A 69 -5.14 16.38 -20.05
CA GLN A 69 -4.52 17.28 -19.05
C GLN A 69 -3.99 16.50 -17.85
N THR A 70 -4.73 15.49 -17.38
CA THR A 70 -4.31 14.66 -16.25
C THR A 70 -3.12 13.78 -16.62
N ILE A 71 -3.05 13.24 -17.83
CA ILE A 71 -1.89 12.49 -18.35
C ILE A 71 -0.66 13.39 -18.41
N ASN A 72 -0.80 14.60 -18.98
CA ASN A 72 0.28 15.58 -19.02
C ASN A 72 0.76 15.95 -17.62
N ARG A 73 -0.16 16.11 -16.67
CA ARG A 73 0.17 16.34 -15.26
C ARG A 73 0.94 15.16 -14.64
N GLY A 74 0.58 13.92 -14.97
CA GLY A 74 1.31 12.72 -14.57
C GLY A 74 2.76 12.71 -15.07
N TYR A 75 2.98 13.07 -16.35
CA TYR A 75 4.34 13.22 -16.89
C TYR A 75 5.10 14.38 -16.26
N ASP A 76 4.46 15.53 -16.08
CA ASP A 76 5.05 16.70 -15.43
C ASP A 76 5.57 16.38 -14.02
N LEU A 77 4.77 15.67 -13.22
CA LEU A 77 5.15 15.18 -11.91
C LEU A 77 6.26 14.12 -11.98
N THR A 78 6.17 13.19 -12.93
CA THR A 78 7.21 12.17 -13.15
C THR A 78 8.58 12.81 -13.42
N LEU A 79 8.63 13.80 -14.32
CA LEU A 79 9.87 14.54 -14.62
C LEU A 79 10.33 15.36 -13.41
N SER A 80 9.39 15.96 -12.68
CA SER A 80 9.71 16.74 -11.47
C SER A 80 10.37 15.87 -10.40
N ILE A 81 9.88 14.65 -10.19
CA ILE A 81 10.49 13.68 -9.27
C ILE A 81 11.85 13.22 -9.81
N MET A 82 11.93 12.87 -11.10
CA MET A 82 13.15 12.35 -11.72
C MET A 82 14.32 13.35 -11.67
N PHE A 83 14.05 14.64 -11.87
CA PHE A 83 15.07 15.69 -11.89
C PHE A 83 15.18 16.49 -10.59
N GLY A 84 14.40 16.15 -9.57
CA GLY A 84 14.40 16.88 -8.30
C GLY A 84 13.91 18.33 -8.43
N ALA A 85 12.94 18.60 -9.32
CA ALA A 85 12.33 19.92 -9.45
C ALA A 85 11.30 20.15 -8.33
N LEU A 86 11.81 20.47 -7.13
CA LEU A 86 11.06 20.47 -5.88
C LEU A 86 9.90 21.47 -5.84
N GLU A 87 10.01 22.64 -6.47
CA GLU A 87 8.98 23.69 -6.46
C GLU A 87 7.59 23.16 -6.89
N ARG A 88 7.56 22.24 -7.86
CA ARG A 88 6.30 21.65 -8.36
C ARG A 88 5.71 20.63 -7.38
N LEU A 89 6.55 19.96 -6.60
CA LEU A 89 6.12 19.07 -5.53
C LEU A 89 5.65 19.87 -4.32
N GLU A 90 6.34 20.96 -3.97
CA GLU A 90 6.01 21.83 -2.84
C GLU A 90 4.59 22.40 -2.92
N SER A 91 4.14 22.83 -4.10
CA SER A 91 2.77 23.30 -4.31
C SER A 91 1.74 22.24 -3.89
N MET A 92 1.95 20.99 -4.29
CA MET A 92 1.11 19.87 -3.88
C MET A 92 1.26 19.56 -2.38
N GLN A 93 2.48 19.49 -1.85
CA GLN A 93 2.75 19.22 -0.44
C GLN A 93 2.22 20.29 0.52
N SER A 94 2.03 21.51 0.04
CA SER A 94 1.48 22.64 0.81
C SER A 94 -0.03 22.57 0.99
N SER A 95 -0.73 21.84 0.12
CA SER A 95 -2.21 21.77 0.09
C SER A 95 -2.77 20.37 0.31
N LYS A 96 -1.94 19.34 0.22
CA LYS A 96 -2.32 17.93 0.37
C LYS A 96 -1.63 17.31 1.58
N LYS A 97 -2.35 16.43 2.28
CA LYS A 97 -1.83 15.65 3.39
C LYS A 97 -2.09 14.17 3.14
N PHE A 98 -1.04 13.44 2.80
CA PHE A 98 -1.10 12.01 2.58
C PHE A 98 -1.07 11.27 3.91
N ILE A 99 -1.95 10.29 4.06
CA ILE A 99 -1.97 9.41 5.23
C ILE A 99 -1.82 7.99 4.70
N LEU A 100 -0.63 7.43 4.92
CA LEU A 100 -0.25 6.11 4.43
C LEU A 100 -0.49 5.06 5.52
N VAL A 101 -1.36 4.10 5.24
CA VAL A 101 -1.49 2.88 6.05
C VAL A 101 -0.51 1.84 5.49
N VAL A 102 0.53 1.55 6.26
CA VAL A 102 1.65 0.68 5.87
C VAL A 102 1.69 -0.51 6.83
N GLY A 103 2.03 -1.69 6.33
CA GLY A 103 2.17 -2.86 7.19
C GLY A 103 2.25 -4.13 6.37
N CYS A 104 2.92 -5.15 6.90
CA CYS A 104 3.04 -6.45 6.26
C CYS A 104 1.61 -6.98 5.98
N PRO A 105 1.35 -7.65 4.85
CA PRO A 105 0.00 -8.12 4.53
C PRO A 105 -0.66 -8.89 5.68
N ARG A 106 -1.98 -8.74 5.79
CA ARG A 106 -2.82 -9.33 6.86
C ARG A 106 -2.62 -8.72 8.26
N SER A 107 -2.14 -7.48 8.35
CA SER A 107 -1.98 -6.73 9.60
C SER A 107 -3.06 -5.66 9.87
N GLY A 108 -4.23 -5.72 9.21
CA GLY A 108 -5.34 -4.79 9.50
C GLY A 108 -5.33 -3.50 8.67
N GLY A 109 -4.36 -3.32 7.76
CA GLY A 109 -4.28 -2.13 6.93
C GLY A 109 -5.53 -1.85 6.07
N SER A 110 -6.22 -2.88 5.56
CA SER A 110 -7.46 -2.71 4.80
C SER A 110 -8.60 -2.11 5.66
N TYR A 111 -8.69 -2.52 6.94
CA TYR A 111 -9.69 -2.01 7.88
C TYR A 111 -9.45 -0.51 8.18
N LEU A 112 -8.22 -0.14 8.55
CA LEU A 112 -7.90 1.26 8.81
C LEU A 112 -8.07 2.13 7.56
N THR A 113 -7.67 1.63 6.38
CA THR A 113 -7.84 2.37 5.13
C THR A 113 -9.32 2.63 4.84
N LYS A 114 -10.19 1.63 5.03
CA LYS A 114 -11.65 1.78 4.87
C LYS A 114 -12.17 2.91 5.76
N HIS A 115 -11.90 2.85 7.06
CA HIS A 115 -12.41 3.86 8.00
C HIS A 115 -11.81 5.24 7.76
N LEU A 116 -10.57 5.32 7.29
CA LEU A 116 -9.94 6.59 6.93
C LEU A 116 -10.64 7.27 5.74
N PHE A 117 -11.01 6.53 4.69
CA PHE A 117 -11.83 7.07 3.59
C PHE A 117 -13.23 7.48 4.06
N MET A 118 -13.90 6.64 4.86
CA MET A 118 -15.22 6.96 5.39
C MET A 118 -15.21 8.21 6.27
N SER A 119 -14.14 8.42 7.06
CA SER A 119 -13.98 9.60 7.92
C SER A 119 -13.94 10.93 7.15
N ILE A 120 -13.58 10.90 5.86
CA ILE A 120 -13.55 12.07 4.97
C ILE A 120 -14.73 12.10 4.00
N ASN A 121 -15.86 11.47 4.33
CA ASN A 121 -17.08 11.42 3.51
C ASN A 121 -16.94 10.66 2.16
N LYS A 122 -15.94 9.79 1.99
CA LYS A 122 -15.82 9.01 0.75
C LYS A 122 -16.63 7.72 0.84
N ASP A 123 -17.45 7.48 -0.17
CA ASP A 123 -18.06 6.17 -0.39
C ASP A 123 -16.97 5.18 -0.80
N ILE A 124 -16.78 4.18 0.05
CA ILE A 124 -15.74 3.19 -0.12
C ILE A 124 -16.01 2.33 -1.37
N GLU A 125 -17.27 1.97 -1.64
CA GLU A 125 -17.65 1.15 -2.79
C GLU A 125 -17.41 1.89 -4.11
N MET A 126 -17.34 3.22 -4.08
CA MET A 126 -17.06 4.07 -5.24
C MET A 126 -15.57 4.47 -5.33
N THR A 127 -14.76 4.17 -4.31
CA THR A 127 -13.35 4.59 -4.23
C THR A 127 -12.47 3.65 -5.06
N PRO A 128 -11.79 4.13 -6.12
CA PRO A 128 -10.96 3.30 -7.01
C PRO A 128 -9.87 2.52 -6.27
N GLY A 129 -9.73 1.22 -6.56
CA GLY A 129 -8.67 0.39 -5.95
C GLY A 129 -7.25 0.92 -6.21
N VAL A 130 -7.00 1.52 -7.38
CA VAL A 130 -5.73 2.20 -7.70
C VAL A 130 -5.45 3.42 -6.79
N ILE A 131 -6.49 4.09 -6.32
CA ILE A 131 -6.38 5.18 -5.34
C ILE A 131 -6.13 4.58 -3.95
N ALA A 132 -6.87 3.56 -3.53
CA ALA A 132 -6.87 3.13 -2.14
C ALA A 132 -5.90 2.00 -1.76
N HIS A 133 -5.63 1.04 -2.65
CA HIS A 133 -4.93 -0.22 -2.33
C HIS A 133 -3.49 -0.30 -2.84
N ASP A 134 -2.75 -1.31 -2.40
CA ASP A 134 -1.29 -1.48 -2.58
C ASP A 134 -0.83 -1.84 -4.01
N GLY A 135 -1.75 -1.86 -4.97
CA GLY A 135 -1.45 -2.19 -6.36
C GLY A 135 -0.76 -1.06 -7.13
N PHE A 136 -0.91 0.18 -6.66
CA PHE A 136 -0.39 1.36 -7.35
C PHE A 136 -0.16 2.54 -6.37
N PRO A 137 0.95 3.29 -6.41
CA PRO A 137 2.14 3.03 -7.22
C PRO A 137 2.75 1.67 -6.86
N ASP A 138 3.48 1.08 -7.81
CA ASP A 138 4.10 -0.24 -7.62
C ASP A 138 5.62 -0.10 -7.43
N PRO A 139 6.10 0.05 -6.18
CA PRO A 139 7.52 0.08 -5.88
C PRO A 139 8.08 -1.35 -5.83
N VAL A 140 8.17 -2.00 -7.00
CA VAL A 140 8.87 -3.29 -7.09
C VAL A 140 10.34 -3.04 -6.72
N PRO A 141 10.88 -3.75 -5.72
CA PRO A 141 12.11 -3.30 -5.10
C PRO A 141 13.37 -3.56 -5.95
N PHE A 142 13.37 -4.57 -6.82
CA PHE A 142 14.62 -5.00 -7.46
C PHE A 142 14.40 -5.61 -8.86
N SER A 143 14.19 -4.78 -9.88
CA SER A 143 14.10 -5.29 -11.26
C SER A 143 14.66 -4.34 -12.31
N ILE A 144 15.63 -4.82 -13.08
CA ILE A 144 16.01 -4.26 -14.37
C ILE A 144 15.83 -5.37 -15.40
N GLN A 145 14.87 -5.18 -16.30
CA GLN A 145 14.52 -6.11 -17.37
C GLN A 145 14.38 -5.32 -18.67
N LYS A 146 14.34 -6.03 -19.81
CA LYS A 146 14.08 -5.39 -21.10
C LYS A 146 12.76 -4.60 -21.02
N SER A 147 12.83 -3.29 -21.26
CA SER A 147 11.69 -2.37 -21.21
C SER A 147 11.03 -2.19 -19.83
N ASN A 148 11.66 -2.61 -18.73
CA ASN A 148 11.16 -2.37 -17.38
C ASN A 148 12.31 -2.10 -16.39
N ASN A 149 12.29 -0.94 -15.74
CA ASN A 149 13.20 -0.60 -14.66
C ASN A 149 12.37 -0.15 -13.46
N ALA A 150 12.58 -0.81 -12.32
CA ALA A 150 11.87 -0.58 -11.07
C ALA A 150 11.85 0.90 -10.65
N HIS A 151 12.97 1.60 -10.76
CA HIS A 151 13.09 3.00 -10.34
C HIS A 151 12.32 3.95 -11.27
N THR A 152 12.45 3.76 -12.58
CA THR A 152 11.67 4.56 -13.55
C THR A 152 10.18 4.24 -13.44
N THR A 153 9.82 2.97 -13.22
CA THR A 153 8.44 2.53 -13.05
C THR A 153 7.84 3.13 -11.78
N LEU A 154 8.54 3.09 -10.64
CA LEU A 154 8.11 3.72 -9.39
C LEU A 154 7.94 5.23 -9.58
N THR A 155 8.95 5.91 -10.14
CA THR A 155 8.92 7.36 -10.36
C THR A 155 7.72 7.77 -11.22
N ARG A 156 7.50 7.06 -12.33
CA ARG A 156 6.33 7.25 -13.20
C ARG A 156 5.02 6.99 -12.47
N HIS A 157 4.89 5.81 -11.85
CA HIS A 157 3.67 5.45 -11.13
C HIS A 157 3.35 6.44 -10.01
N MET A 158 4.37 7.02 -9.37
CA MET A 158 4.18 8.02 -8.34
C MET A 158 3.62 9.33 -8.93
N GLY A 159 4.19 9.81 -10.05
CA GLY A 159 3.66 10.98 -10.76
C GLY A 159 2.22 10.78 -11.23
N GLU A 160 1.92 9.62 -11.82
CA GLU A 160 0.56 9.23 -12.22
C GLU A 160 -0.38 9.13 -11.00
N TYR A 161 0.06 8.56 -9.88
CA TYR A 161 -0.74 8.44 -8.66
C TYR A 161 -1.12 9.80 -8.10
N ILE A 162 -0.16 10.72 -8.02
CA ILE A 162 -0.41 12.09 -7.55
C ILE A 162 -1.41 12.79 -8.48
N ALA A 163 -1.26 12.67 -9.80
CA ALA A 163 -2.22 13.25 -10.75
C ALA A 163 -3.64 12.64 -10.58
N MET A 164 -3.74 11.33 -10.38
CA MET A 164 -5.03 10.67 -10.08
C MET A 164 -5.63 11.16 -8.76
N ALA A 165 -4.82 11.35 -7.73
CA ALA A 165 -5.26 11.87 -6.44
C ALA A 165 -5.71 13.34 -6.54
N GLU A 166 -4.96 14.19 -7.24
CA GLU A 166 -5.36 15.57 -7.52
C GLU A 166 -6.74 15.62 -8.18
N LEU A 167 -6.99 14.75 -9.16
CA LEU A 167 -8.27 14.65 -9.85
C LEU A 167 -9.39 14.10 -8.96
N PHE A 168 -9.17 12.96 -8.28
CA PHE A 168 -10.18 12.26 -7.49
C PHE A 168 -10.64 13.06 -6.24
N PHE A 169 -9.72 13.82 -5.65
CA PHE A 169 -9.96 14.64 -4.46
C PHE A 169 -10.07 16.14 -4.80
N SER A 170 -10.34 16.49 -6.06
CA SER A 170 -10.41 17.89 -6.52
C SER A 170 -11.57 18.68 -5.89
N GLN A 171 -12.65 18.00 -5.50
CA GLN A 171 -13.84 18.60 -4.90
C GLN A 171 -13.90 18.43 -3.38
N ASP A 172 -12.85 17.88 -2.76
CA ASP A 172 -12.84 17.59 -1.34
C ASP A 172 -12.53 18.85 -0.53
N THR A 173 -13.34 19.08 0.50
CA THR A 173 -13.15 20.19 1.44
C THR A 173 -11.84 19.99 2.22
N PRO A 174 -10.94 20.99 2.22
CA PRO A 174 -9.75 20.97 3.06
C PRO A 174 -10.11 20.93 4.54
N ARG A 175 -9.34 20.18 5.32
CA ARG A 175 -9.45 20.05 6.78
C ARG A 175 -8.13 20.52 7.37
N ASN A 176 -8.19 21.51 8.27
CA ASN A 176 -7.01 22.17 8.82
C ASN A 176 -6.03 22.65 7.73
N GLY A 177 -6.57 23.18 6.62
CA GLY A 177 -5.79 23.69 5.49
C GLY A 177 -5.34 22.63 4.46
N PHE A 178 -5.63 21.35 4.67
CA PHE A 178 -5.18 20.28 3.76
C PHE A 178 -6.33 19.44 3.21
N THR A 179 -6.27 19.07 1.93
CA THR A 179 -7.04 17.91 1.45
C THR A 179 -6.36 16.64 1.96
N ILE A 180 -7.12 15.80 2.67
CA ILE A 180 -6.63 14.53 3.20
C ILE A 180 -6.65 13.48 2.09
N ILE A 181 -5.54 12.78 1.88
CA ILE A 181 -5.37 11.76 0.84
C ILE A 181 -5.05 10.41 1.51
N PRO A 182 -6.06 9.56 1.78
CA PRO A 182 -5.85 8.24 2.34
C PRO A 182 -5.20 7.28 1.33
N LYS A 183 -4.28 6.44 1.80
CA LYS A 183 -3.66 5.41 0.97
C LYS A 183 -3.20 4.20 1.77
N LYS A 184 -3.60 2.99 1.38
CA LYS A 184 -2.88 1.79 1.77
C LYS A 184 -1.62 1.65 0.91
N SER A 185 -0.46 1.57 1.56
CA SER A 185 0.86 1.58 0.90
C SER A 185 1.81 0.56 1.52
N THR A 186 1.40 -0.70 1.58
CA THR A 186 2.18 -1.84 2.06
C THR A 186 3.58 -1.86 1.46
N LYS A 187 3.72 -1.57 0.16
CA LYS A 187 5.01 -1.63 -0.51
C LYS A 187 5.89 -0.39 -0.32
N SER A 188 5.40 0.68 0.34
CA SER A 188 6.25 1.83 0.67
C SER A 188 7.41 1.47 1.62
N ALA A 189 7.28 0.35 2.35
CA ALA A 189 8.34 -0.23 3.15
C ALA A 189 9.66 -0.45 2.40
N TYR A 190 9.64 -0.60 1.07
CA TYR A 190 10.85 -0.81 0.28
C TYR A 190 11.56 0.49 -0.14
N TYR A 191 10.85 1.63 -0.14
CA TYR A 191 11.36 2.92 -0.63
C TYR A 191 10.90 4.07 0.28
N GLY A 192 10.98 3.89 1.60
CA GLY A 192 10.41 4.83 2.56
C GLY A 192 10.87 6.29 2.41
N ALA A 193 12.18 6.52 2.23
CA ALA A 193 12.74 7.85 2.02
C ALA A 193 12.17 8.54 0.76
N PHE A 194 12.01 7.78 -0.34
CA PHE A 194 11.39 8.31 -1.56
C PHE A 194 9.96 8.78 -1.30
N PHE A 195 9.14 7.99 -0.58
CA PHE A 195 7.78 8.40 -0.24
C PHE A 195 7.76 9.62 0.68
N ASN A 196 8.66 9.68 1.67
CA ASN A 196 8.77 10.82 2.57
C ASN A 196 9.11 12.12 1.82
N ASP A 197 10.06 12.07 0.90
CA ASP A 197 10.49 13.25 0.13
C ASP A 197 9.42 13.70 -0.86
N VAL A 198 8.80 12.75 -1.59
CA VAL A 198 7.81 13.09 -2.62
C VAL A 198 6.49 13.56 -2.01
N LEU A 199 6.01 12.92 -0.95
CA LEU A 199 4.73 13.27 -0.30
C LEU A 199 4.85 14.42 0.69
N GLY A 200 6.07 14.78 1.07
CA GLY A 200 6.39 15.92 1.90
C GLY A 200 6.25 15.68 3.40
N LYS A 201 6.78 16.64 4.17
CA LYS A 201 6.89 16.60 5.64
C LYS A 201 5.58 16.42 6.41
N ASN A 202 4.44 16.71 5.77
CA ASN A 202 3.12 16.62 6.38
C ASN A 202 2.49 15.23 6.22
N ALA A 203 3.12 14.33 5.45
CA ALA A 203 2.65 12.97 5.32
C ALA A 203 2.65 12.26 6.68
N GLU A 204 1.61 11.48 6.94
CA GLU A 204 1.48 10.62 8.13
C GLU A 204 1.62 9.16 7.72
N ILE A 205 2.26 8.37 8.59
CA ILE A 205 2.45 6.94 8.37
C ILE A 205 1.82 6.19 9.54
N ILE A 206 0.87 5.34 9.22
CA ILE A 206 0.19 4.47 10.18
C ILE A 206 0.70 3.07 9.92
N LEU A 207 1.61 2.61 10.77
CA LEU A 207 2.33 1.37 10.63
C LEU A 207 1.64 0.25 11.40
N THR A 208 0.90 -0.60 10.71
CA THR A 208 0.22 -1.75 11.32
C THR A 208 1.14 -2.95 11.47
N ILE A 209 1.16 -3.56 12.65
CA ILE A 209 2.12 -4.63 12.99
C ILE A 209 1.37 -5.82 13.59
N ARG A 210 1.60 -7.02 13.03
CA ARG A 210 0.97 -8.27 13.47
C ARG A 210 2.00 -9.39 13.57
N HIS A 211 1.80 -10.28 14.53
CA HIS A 211 2.60 -11.50 14.70
C HIS A 211 2.72 -12.30 13.38
N PRO A 212 3.91 -12.81 13.00
CA PRO A 212 4.11 -13.53 11.75
C PRO A 212 3.24 -14.78 11.64
N VAL A 213 3.04 -15.51 12.73
CA VAL A 213 2.25 -16.76 12.70
C VAL A 213 0.78 -16.48 12.37
N ALA A 214 0.15 -15.53 13.07
CA ALA A 214 -1.25 -15.16 12.83
C ALA A 214 -1.46 -14.58 11.41
N SER A 215 -0.46 -13.83 10.92
CA SER A 215 -0.47 -13.28 9.55
C SER A 215 -0.31 -14.38 8.49
N CYS A 216 0.55 -15.38 8.74
CA CYS A 216 0.73 -16.55 7.89
C CYS A 216 -0.55 -17.40 7.81
N ILE A 217 -1.16 -17.71 8.94
CA ILE A 217 -2.42 -18.49 9.00
C ILE A 217 -3.53 -17.73 8.25
N SER A 218 -3.65 -16.42 8.46
CA SER A 218 -4.62 -15.61 7.72
C SER A 218 -4.36 -15.62 6.22
N THR A 219 -3.09 -15.66 5.80
CA THR A 219 -2.74 -15.77 4.36
C THR A 219 -3.14 -17.13 3.81
N LEU A 220 -2.80 -18.22 4.51
CA LEU A 220 -3.17 -19.58 4.13
C LEU A 220 -4.69 -19.74 3.97
N GLU A 221 -5.47 -19.33 4.97
CA GLU A 221 -6.94 -19.38 4.95
C GLU A 221 -7.50 -18.66 3.71
N LYS A 222 -6.97 -17.47 3.39
CA LYS A 222 -7.41 -16.66 2.25
C LYS A 222 -6.92 -17.18 0.89
N SER A 223 -5.86 -17.97 0.87
CA SER A 223 -5.36 -18.69 -0.31
C SER A 223 -5.97 -20.09 -0.47
N GLY A 224 -7.06 -20.41 0.24
CA GLY A 224 -7.77 -21.68 0.12
C GLY A 224 -7.29 -22.79 1.07
N GLY A 225 -6.57 -22.43 2.13
CA GLY A 225 -6.12 -23.32 3.19
C GLY A 225 -4.66 -23.79 3.09
N PRO A 226 -4.25 -24.78 3.91
CA PRO A 226 -2.92 -25.37 3.88
C PRO A 226 -2.59 -25.99 2.51
N THR A 227 -1.31 -26.00 2.13
CA THR A 227 -0.85 -26.74 0.95
C THR A 227 -0.78 -28.24 1.27
N LYS A 228 -0.99 -29.10 0.27
CA LYS A 228 -1.09 -30.57 0.46
C LYS A 228 0.16 -31.19 1.12
N ASP A 229 1.31 -30.56 0.95
CA ASP A 229 2.65 -30.98 1.35
C ASP A 229 3.27 -30.03 2.38
N ASN A 230 2.52 -29.03 2.87
CA ASN A 230 3.01 -27.89 3.67
C ASN A 230 4.14 -27.10 3.00
N LYS A 231 4.36 -27.28 1.70
CA LYS A 231 5.37 -26.55 0.94
C LYS A 231 4.82 -25.23 0.43
N PHE A 232 5.72 -24.29 0.23
CA PHE A 232 5.37 -22.98 -0.30
C PHE A 232 4.83 -23.10 -1.74
N LYS A 233 3.74 -22.38 -2.04
CA LYS A 233 3.15 -22.31 -3.40
C LYS A 233 2.58 -20.92 -3.66
N VAL A 234 2.79 -20.42 -4.87
CA VAL A 234 2.21 -19.14 -5.30
C VAL A 234 0.77 -19.34 -5.74
N ARG A 235 -0.20 -18.90 -4.92
CA ARG A 235 -1.64 -19.01 -5.19
C ARG A 235 -2.36 -17.67 -5.13
N SER A 236 -1.67 -16.60 -4.75
CA SER A 236 -2.20 -15.26 -4.53
C SER A 236 -1.14 -14.18 -4.75
N ASN A 237 -1.56 -12.91 -4.79
CA ASN A 237 -0.63 -11.77 -4.84
C ASN A 237 0.32 -11.71 -3.64
N ILE A 238 -0.12 -12.08 -2.44
CA ILE A 238 0.75 -12.04 -1.26
C ILE A 238 1.85 -13.11 -1.41
N GLU A 239 1.49 -14.32 -1.83
CA GLU A 239 2.46 -15.37 -2.08
C GLU A 239 3.39 -15.04 -3.26
N SER A 240 2.93 -14.31 -4.28
CA SER A 240 3.84 -13.85 -5.35
C SER A 240 4.85 -12.81 -4.85
N TRP A 241 4.48 -11.98 -3.86
CA TRP A 241 5.43 -11.06 -3.21
C TRP A 241 6.43 -11.80 -2.34
N ILE A 242 5.98 -12.80 -1.57
CA ILE A 242 6.86 -13.67 -0.78
C ILE A 242 7.88 -14.35 -1.68
N ASP A 243 7.44 -14.97 -2.77
CA ASP A 243 8.32 -15.66 -3.72
C ASP A 243 9.38 -14.73 -4.30
N ARG A 244 8.94 -13.56 -4.81
CA ARG A 244 9.82 -12.53 -5.37
C ARG A 244 10.87 -12.08 -4.37
N ASP A 245 10.47 -11.73 -3.15
CA ASP A 245 11.36 -11.16 -2.15
C ASP A 245 12.37 -12.20 -1.64
N ILE A 246 11.96 -13.45 -1.46
CA ILE A 246 12.89 -14.51 -1.03
C ILE A 246 13.89 -14.82 -2.15
N LYS A 247 13.45 -14.90 -3.41
CA LYS A 247 14.36 -15.11 -4.55
C LYS A 247 15.43 -14.02 -4.63
N PHE A 248 15.06 -12.79 -4.32
CA PHE A 248 16.02 -11.70 -4.25
C PHE A 248 17.06 -11.89 -3.15
N LEU A 249 16.63 -12.30 -1.94
CA LEU A 249 17.53 -12.45 -0.79
C LEU A 249 18.40 -13.70 -0.83
N SER A 250 17.85 -14.80 -1.34
CA SER A 250 18.46 -16.13 -1.27
C SER A 250 19.01 -16.62 -2.62
N GLY A 251 18.87 -15.81 -3.68
CA GLY A 251 19.11 -16.21 -5.06
C GLY A 251 17.96 -17.04 -5.64
N ASP A 252 18.17 -17.62 -6.84
CA ASP A 252 17.20 -18.46 -7.56
C ASP A 252 16.96 -19.84 -6.89
N GLN A 253 16.80 -19.88 -5.57
CA GLN A 253 16.37 -21.07 -4.88
C GLN A 253 14.92 -21.41 -5.22
N ASP A 254 14.68 -22.70 -5.33
CA ASP A 254 13.35 -23.24 -5.54
C ASP A 254 12.55 -23.18 -4.24
N ASN A 255 11.86 -22.06 -4.04
CA ASN A 255 11.01 -21.82 -2.86
C ASN A 255 9.93 -22.90 -2.71
N GLU A 256 9.49 -23.54 -3.80
CA GLU A 256 8.45 -24.59 -3.75
C GLU A 256 8.91 -25.85 -3.01
N LYS A 257 10.21 -25.99 -2.74
CA LYS A 257 10.76 -27.09 -1.91
C LYS A 257 10.84 -26.73 -0.42
N GLN A 258 10.70 -25.47 -0.07
CA GLN A 258 10.77 -24.98 1.31
C GLN A 258 9.41 -25.07 2.01
N ASP A 259 9.45 -25.14 3.34
CA ASP A 259 8.23 -25.15 4.16
C ASP A 259 7.55 -23.77 4.08
N TYR A 260 6.21 -23.78 3.97
CA TYR A 260 5.44 -22.56 3.73
C TYR A 260 5.72 -21.48 4.78
N PHE A 261 5.73 -21.87 6.06
CA PHE A 261 5.94 -20.92 7.16
C PHE A 261 7.36 -20.38 7.18
N ASP A 262 8.37 -21.18 6.84
CA ASP A 262 9.75 -20.69 6.78
C ASP A 262 9.91 -19.64 5.66
N CYS A 263 9.27 -19.84 4.51
CA CYS A 263 9.20 -18.81 3.46
C CYS A 263 8.49 -17.56 3.98
N TYR A 264 7.30 -17.71 4.57
CA TYR A 264 6.53 -16.59 5.10
C TYR A 264 7.31 -15.79 6.16
N LEU A 265 8.01 -16.49 7.06
CA LEU A 265 8.76 -15.89 8.15
C LEU A 265 9.93 -15.05 7.61
N LYS A 266 10.70 -15.58 6.65
CA LYS A 266 11.77 -14.83 5.97
C LYS A 266 11.24 -13.56 5.31
N TYR A 267 10.10 -13.65 4.63
CA TYR A 267 9.44 -12.50 4.04
C TYR A 267 9.02 -11.46 5.09
N TRP A 268 8.38 -11.90 6.18
CA TRP A 268 7.92 -11.02 7.25
C TRP A 268 9.11 -10.29 7.91
N GLU A 269 10.19 -11.00 8.22
CA GLU A 269 11.42 -10.40 8.77
C GLU A 269 12.00 -9.36 7.80
N ASN A 270 12.18 -9.74 6.53
CA ASN A 270 12.72 -8.83 5.53
C ASN A 270 11.85 -7.58 5.31
N TYR A 271 10.53 -7.74 5.37
CA TYR A 271 9.60 -6.62 5.26
C TYR A 271 9.83 -5.60 6.38
N HIS A 272 9.99 -6.06 7.63
CA HIS A 272 10.30 -5.18 8.76
C HIS A 272 11.73 -4.64 8.75
N TYR A 273 12.69 -5.38 8.21
CA TYR A 273 14.02 -4.86 7.95
C TYR A 273 13.99 -3.75 6.89
N SER A 274 13.15 -3.88 5.86
CA SER A 274 12.97 -2.84 4.84
C SER A 274 12.36 -1.57 5.43
N ILE A 275 11.41 -1.69 6.37
CA ILE A 275 10.82 -0.52 7.06
C ILE A 275 11.91 0.35 7.72
N VAL A 276 12.86 -0.27 8.44
CA VAL A 276 13.90 0.48 9.16
C VAL A 276 15.03 0.93 8.25
N THR A 277 15.37 0.15 7.21
CA THR A 277 16.52 0.47 6.33
C THR A 277 16.16 1.39 5.17
N SER A 278 14.89 1.45 4.74
CA SER A 278 14.48 2.27 3.59
C SER A 278 14.29 3.75 3.90
N GLY A 279 14.40 4.15 5.18
CA GLY A 279 14.17 5.52 5.63
C GLY A 279 12.69 5.87 5.86
N LEU A 280 11.77 4.89 5.86
CA LEU A 280 10.34 5.13 6.13
C LEU A 280 10.15 5.78 7.51
N LEU A 281 10.84 5.25 8.52
CA LEU A 281 10.78 5.73 9.90
C LEU A 281 11.50 7.07 10.16
N ALA A 282 12.14 7.65 9.14
CA ALA A 282 12.64 9.02 9.24
C ALA A 282 11.51 10.06 9.25
N ASN A 283 10.30 9.66 8.87
CA ASN A 283 9.11 10.50 9.00
C ASN A 283 8.78 10.72 10.48
N LYS A 284 8.57 11.98 10.87
CA LYS A 284 8.26 12.36 12.26
C LYS A 284 6.84 12.00 12.69
N ASN A 285 5.95 11.74 11.73
CA ASN A 285 4.53 11.47 11.94
C ASN A 285 4.22 9.97 11.73
N VAL A 286 5.06 9.09 12.28
CA VAL A 286 4.82 7.64 12.28
C VAL A 286 4.06 7.25 13.55
N GLN A 287 2.98 6.50 13.38
CA GLN A 287 2.22 5.88 14.46
C GLN A 287 2.23 4.38 14.27
N MET A 288 2.71 3.64 15.26
CA MET A 288 2.71 2.18 15.24
C MET A 288 1.40 1.66 15.86
N VAL A 289 0.75 0.73 15.16
CA VAL A 289 -0.53 0.16 15.57
C VAL A 289 -0.40 -1.36 15.61
N PRO A 290 -0.10 -1.94 16.78
CA PRO A 290 -0.21 -3.38 16.99
C PRO A 290 -1.60 -3.91 16.60
N PHE A 291 -1.65 -5.14 16.10
CA PHE A 291 -2.88 -5.82 15.69
C PHE A 291 -3.68 -6.29 16.91
N LEU A 292 -4.17 -5.34 17.71
CA LEU A 292 -5.08 -5.53 18.83
C LEU A 292 -6.40 -4.85 18.49
N SER A 293 -7.53 -5.44 18.92
CA SER A 293 -8.86 -4.93 18.60
C SER A 293 -9.02 -3.47 19.03
N ASP A 294 -8.73 -3.18 20.31
CA ASP A 294 -8.80 -1.83 20.86
C ASP A 294 -7.88 -0.85 20.13
N HIS A 295 -6.68 -1.27 19.75
CA HIS A 295 -5.71 -0.40 19.07
C HIS A 295 -6.21 0.00 17.67
N LEU A 296 -6.72 -0.95 16.90
CA LEU A 296 -7.26 -0.70 15.57
C LEU A 296 -8.56 0.10 15.62
N TYR A 297 -9.44 -0.22 16.58
CA TYR A 297 -10.67 0.53 16.82
C TYR A 297 -10.37 1.98 17.21
N ASN A 298 -9.49 2.21 18.19
CA ASN A 298 -9.13 3.55 18.65
C ASN A 298 -8.47 4.37 17.54
N MET A 299 -7.63 3.75 16.70
CA MET A 299 -7.06 4.42 15.54
C MET A 299 -8.14 4.83 14.53
N ALA A 300 -9.09 3.93 14.24
CA ALA A 300 -10.22 4.24 13.37
C ALA A 300 -11.08 5.36 13.95
N ALA A 301 -11.44 5.30 15.24
CA ALA A 301 -12.18 6.34 15.95
C ALA A 301 -11.47 7.70 15.88
N GLY A 302 -10.16 7.73 16.08
CA GLY A 302 -9.34 8.93 15.94
C GLY A 302 -9.43 9.56 14.55
N PHE A 303 -9.63 8.79 13.47
CA PHE A 303 -9.87 9.36 12.14
C PHE A 303 -11.18 10.14 12.09
N TYR A 304 -12.25 9.61 12.66
CA TYR A 304 -13.55 10.30 12.69
C TYR A 304 -13.48 11.58 13.53
N GLU A 305 -12.82 11.53 14.69
CA GLU A 305 -12.61 12.70 15.54
C GLU A 305 -11.82 13.80 14.82
N ARG A 306 -10.81 13.41 14.03
CA ARG A 306 -9.92 14.36 13.34
C ARG A 306 -10.52 14.92 12.05
N PHE A 307 -11.34 14.14 11.35
CA PHE A 307 -11.71 14.45 9.96
C PHE A 307 -13.22 14.50 9.69
N SER A 308 -14.07 14.04 10.59
CA SER A 308 -15.51 14.23 10.39
C SER A 308 -15.93 15.66 10.68
N ASP A 309 -16.91 16.15 9.92
CA ASP A 309 -17.54 17.43 10.20
C ASP A 309 -18.34 17.32 11.51
N SER A 310 -18.22 18.32 12.39
CA SER A 310 -18.68 18.27 13.79
C SER A 310 -20.17 17.93 13.96
N GLU A 311 -21.02 18.27 12.99
CA GLU A 311 -22.44 17.94 13.00
C GLU A 311 -22.74 16.46 12.71
N GLN A 312 -21.75 15.70 12.21
CA GLN A 312 -21.90 14.31 11.78
C GLN A 312 -21.02 13.31 12.56
N THR A 313 -20.15 13.80 13.45
CA THR A 313 -19.23 12.95 14.22
C THR A 313 -19.97 11.91 15.08
N GLY A 314 -21.06 12.32 15.76
CA GLY A 314 -21.82 11.44 16.65
C GLY A 314 -22.58 10.30 15.96
N SER A 315 -23.08 10.50 14.73
CA SER A 315 -23.79 9.47 13.97
C SER A 315 -22.87 8.56 13.14
N ARG A 316 -21.58 8.92 13.02
CA ARG A 316 -20.59 8.18 12.23
C ARG A 316 -19.60 7.40 13.06
N GLN A 317 -19.32 7.83 14.28
CA GLN A 317 -18.54 7.02 15.22
C GLN A 317 -19.28 5.70 15.56
N THR A 318 -20.62 5.70 15.49
CA THR A 318 -21.46 4.49 15.58
C THR A 318 -21.42 3.61 14.32
N ALA A 319 -20.76 4.04 13.24
CA ALA A 319 -20.59 3.29 11.99
C ALA A 319 -19.19 2.66 11.86
N ILE A 320 -18.38 2.71 12.93
CA ILE A 320 -17.12 1.96 12.98
C ILE A 320 -17.47 0.49 13.14
N ASP A 321 -17.01 -0.34 12.20
CA ASP A 321 -17.22 -1.78 12.29
C ASP A 321 -16.39 -2.34 13.46
N ASP A 322 -16.93 -3.31 14.17
CA ASP A 322 -16.17 -4.07 15.15
C ASP A 322 -14.94 -4.72 14.49
N PHE A 323 -13.80 -4.66 15.17
CA PHE A 323 -12.59 -5.34 14.73
C PHE A 323 -12.41 -6.66 15.46
N ILE A 324 -12.53 -7.78 14.75
CA ILE A 324 -12.47 -9.11 15.37
C ILE A 324 -11.05 -9.67 15.28
N THR A 325 -10.43 -9.94 16.43
CA THR A 325 -9.14 -10.64 16.53
C THR A 325 -9.37 -12.07 16.98
N ASP A 326 -9.64 -12.97 16.04
CA ASP A 326 -9.71 -14.40 16.36
C ASP A 326 -8.30 -14.93 16.67
N LYS A 327 -8.16 -15.61 17.82
CA LYS A 327 -6.94 -16.37 18.12
C LYS A 327 -6.73 -17.43 17.05
N LYS A 328 -5.55 -17.43 16.43
CA LYS A 328 -5.22 -18.35 15.35
C LYS A 328 -4.44 -19.53 15.91
N GLN A 329 -5.00 -20.73 15.78
CA GLN A 329 -4.31 -21.96 16.17
C GLN A 329 -3.23 -22.31 15.13
N PRO A 330 -1.97 -22.56 15.55
CA PRO A 330 -0.92 -22.94 14.62
C PRO A 330 -1.21 -24.30 14.00
N LEU A 331 -0.77 -24.48 12.76
CA LEU A 331 -0.85 -25.77 12.08
C LEU A 331 0.24 -26.75 12.58
N GLN A 332 1.33 -26.24 13.14
CA GLN A 332 2.46 -27.03 13.68
C GLN A 332 2.95 -26.40 14.99
N SER A 333 3.36 -27.24 15.95
CA SER A 333 3.69 -26.81 17.31
C SER A 333 4.91 -25.90 17.42
N ASP A 334 5.84 -25.95 16.47
CA ASP A 334 7.08 -25.17 16.47
C ASP A 334 6.93 -23.74 15.89
N TRP A 335 5.84 -23.45 15.17
CA TRP A 335 5.64 -22.15 14.50
C TRP A 335 5.67 -20.98 15.48
N VAL A 336 5.14 -21.19 16.69
CA VAL A 336 5.09 -20.17 17.74
C VAL A 336 6.50 -19.78 18.18
N SER A 337 7.35 -20.78 18.46
CA SER A 337 8.73 -20.54 18.89
C SER A 337 9.51 -19.80 17.80
N LYS A 338 9.45 -20.31 16.57
CA LYS A 338 10.08 -19.67 15.40
C LYS A 338 9.58 -18.24 15.18
N GLY A 339 8.28 -18.01 15.34
CA GLY A 339 7.64 -16.70 15.23
C GLY A 339 8.14 -15.72 16.29
N ASN A 340 8.19 -16.15 17.55
CA ASN A 340 8.68 -15.34 18.67
C ASN A 340 10.17 -14.99 18.50
N GLU A 341 10.97 -15.95 18.03
CA GLU A 341 12.39 -15.71 17.71
C GLU A 341 12.56 -14.67 16.60
N ALA A 342 11.73 -14.73 15.55
CA ALA A 342 11.74 -13.72 14.48
C ALA A 342 11.33 -12.33 15.00
N VAL A 343 10.32 -12.26 15.88
CA VAL A 343 9.94 -11.01 16.55
C VAL A 343 11.11 -10.42 17.33
N ALA A 344 11.85 -11.26 18.07
CA ALA A 344 13.04 -10.83 18.81
C ALA A 344 14.16 -10.31 17.88
N ARG A 345 14.40 -10.99 16.75
CA ARG A 345 15.38 -10.54 15.74
C ARG A 345 14.98 -9.21 15.11
N VAL A 346 13.72 -9.05 14.73
CA VAL A 346 13.18 -7.78 14.21
C VAL A 346 13.30 -6.67 15.24
N ALA A 347 12.92 -6.91 16.49
CA ALA A 347 13.07 -5.92 17.55
C ALA A 347 14.52 -5.51 17.78
N SER A 348 15.46 -6.46 17.76
CA SER A 348 16.89 -6.18 17.86
C SER A 348 17.41 -5.34 16.69
N MET A 349 16.95 -5.63 15.46
CA MET A 349 17.32 -4.86 14.28
C MET A 349 16.75 -3.44 14.33
N TRP A 350 15.50 -3.26 14.77
CA TRP A 350 14.92 -1.94 14.91
C TRP A 350 15.68 -1.09 15.93
N LYS A 351 16.05 -1.71 17.06
CA LYS A 351 16.82 -1.07 18.11
C LYS A 351 18.20 -0.62 17.63
N SER A 352 18.88 -1.38 16.75
CA SER A 352 20.18 -0.97 16.21
C SER A 352 20.10 0.25 15.29
N PHE A 353 18.91 0.55 14.76
CA PHE A 353 18.59 1.77 14.00
C PHE A 353 17.97 2.87 14.88
N GLY A 354 17.91 2.69 16.20
CA GLY A 354 17.37 3.69 17.13
C GLY A 354 15.85 3.73 17.20
N HIS A 355 15.17 2.69 16.73
CA HIS A 355 13.70 2.59 16.76
C HIS A 355 13.24 1.47 17.70
N GLU A 356 12.12 1.68 18.37
CA GLU A 356 11.50 0.67 19.23
C GLU A 356 10.47 -0.15 18.44
N PHE A 357 10.56 -1.48 18.51
CA PHE A 357 9.55 -2.37 17.95
C PHE A 357 8.56 -2.77 19.06
N PRO A 358 7.23 -2.73 18.83
CA PRO A 358 6.24 -2.97 19.87
C PRO A 358 6.06 -4.46 20.18
N VAL A 359 7.06 -5.07 20.83
CA VAL A 359 7.11 -6.51 21.10
C VAL A 359 5.88 -6.97 21.89
N GLU A 360 5.51 -6.27 22.96
CA GLU A 360 4.40 -6.66 23.85
C GLU A 360 3.09 -6.80 23.07
N GLY A 361 2.67 -5.76 22.35
CA GLY A 361 1.43 -5.79 21.57
C GLY A 361 1.48 -6.75 20.37
N VAL A 362 2.66 -7.16 19.92
CA VAL A 362 2.81 -8.18 18.85
C VAL A 362 2.68 -9.60 19.39
N LEU A 363 3.15 -9.85 20.63
CA LEU A 363 3.07 -11.16 21.27
C LEU A 363 1.72 -11.43 21.95
N GLU A 364 1.01 -10.39 22.40
CA GLU A 364 -0.24 -10.50 23.17
C GLU A 364 -1.39 -11.20 22.43
N ASN A 365 -1.42 -11.11 21.10
CA ASN A 365 -2.51 -11.64 20.28
C ASN A 365 -2.19 -12.96 19.56
N TYR A 366 -1.29 -13.75 20.15
CA TYR A 366 -1.02 -15.12 19.74
C TYR A 366 -1.55 -16.15 20.75
#